data_AF-A0A1R3HLK9-F1
#
_entry.id   AF-A0A1R3HLK9-F1
#
_cell.length_a   1.000
_cell.length_b   1.000
_cell.length_c   1.000
_cell.angle_alpha   90.00
_cell.angle_beta   90.00
_cell.angle_gamma   90.00
#
_symmetry.space_group_name_H-M   'P 1'
#
loop_
_entity.id
_entity.type
_entity.pdbx_description
1 polymer ?
#
loop_
_entity_poly.entity_id
_entity_poly.type
_entity_poly.pdbx_seq_one_letter_code
_entity_poly.pdbx_strand_id
1 'polypeptide(L)'
;MYFVSLLNEDQLLEILDPRVRNDIGNIEHFKEVAALARRCVRVKGEKRPTMKEVAHELAGLQAMFRHPWVKSNSNAEEVEFFLGELCSSLYADGTSNSSMGVSVMK
;
A
#
# COMPACT_ATOMS: atom_id res chain seq x y z
N MET A 1 -7.46 -23.43 7.54
CA MET A 1 -6.83 -22.12 7.78
C MET A 1 -7.95 -21.13 8.10
N TYR A 2 -8.19 -20.84 9.38
CA TYR A 2 -9.35 -20.04 9.83
C TYR A 2 -9.42 -18.66 9.14
N PHE A 3 -8.29 -17.95 9.08
CA PHE A 3 -8.18 -16.66 8.39
C PHE A 3 -8.61 -16.70 6.92
N VAL A 4 -8.08 -17.64 6.14
CA VAL A 4 -8.39 -17.74 4.69
C VAL A 4 -9.85 -18.12 4.46
N SER A 5 -10.42 -18.98 5.32
CA SER A 5 -11.83 -19.35 5.25
C SER A 5 -12.74 -18.14 5.48
N LEU A 6 -12.53 -17.37 6.55
CA LEU A 6 -13.33 -16.19 6.85
C LEU A 6 -13.22 -15.11 5.75
N LEU A 7 -12.05 -14.95 5.14
CA LEU A 7 -11.89 -14.05 4.00
C LEU A 7 -12.62 -14.50 2.74
N ASN A 8 -12.83 -15.80 2.54
CA ASN A 8 -13.61 -16.30 1.40
C ASN A 8 -15.12 -16.15 1.65
N GLU A 9 -15.53 -16.02 2.90
CA GLU A 9 -16.92 -15.80 3.33
C GLU A 9 -17.23 -14.31 3.53
N ASP A 10 -16.34 -13.40 3.09
CA ASP A 10 -16.43 -11.95 3.26
C ASP A 10 -16.58 -11.47 4.72
N GLN A 11 -16.18 -12.30 5.69
CA GLN A 11 -16.25 -12.03 7.14
C GLN A 11 -14.99 -11.31 7.66
N LEU A 12 -14.48 -10.33 6.90
CA LEU A 12 -13.28 -9.55 7.29
C LEU A 12 -13.47 -8.85 8.64
N LEU A 13 -14.67 -8.37 8.96
CA LEU A 13 -14.92 -7.64 10.21
C LEU A 13 -14.81 -8.52 11.46
N GLU A 14 -14.92 -9.85 11.31
CA GLU A 14 -14.80 -10.80 12.42
C GLU A 14 -13.35 -11.08 12.80
N ILE A 15 -12.43 -10.91 11.86
CA ILE A 15 -10.99 -11.11 12.07
C ILE A 15 -10.24 -9.84 12.49
N LEU A 16 -10.83 -8.66 12.24
CA LEU A 16 -10.20 -7.39 12.62
C LEU A 16 -10.19 -7.24 14.14
N ASP A 17 -9.05 -6.82 14.68
CA ASP A 17 -8.92 -6.41 16.08
C ASP A 17 -9.99 -5.34 16.38
N PRO A 18 -10.72 -5.42 17.51
CA PRO A 18 -11.77 -4.46 17.84
C PRO A 18 -11.31 -2.99 17.79
N ARG A 19 -10.03 -2.72 18.09
CA ARG A 19 -9.44 -1.37 18.01
C ARG A 19 -9.37 -0.86 16.58
N VAL A 20 -9.14 -1.75 15.62
CA VAL A 20 -9.06 -1.46 14.18
C VAL A 20 -10.45 -1.42 13.56
N ARG A 21 -11.34 -2.32 13.97
CA ARG A 21 -12.73 -2.41 13.47
C ARG A 21 -13.54 -1.15 13.76
N ASN A 22 -13.34 -0.52 14.91
CA ASN A 22 -14.07 0.67 15.31
C ASN A 22 -13.62 1.94 14.57
N ASP A 23 -12.53 1.86 13.79
CA ASP A 23 -12.09 2.93 12.91
C ASP A 23 -12.92 2.91 11.61
N ILE A 24 -14.03 3.65 11.63
CA ILE A 24 -15.13 3.65 10.64
C ILE A 24 -14.70 4.10 9.23
N GLY A 25 -13.45 4.54 9.04
CA GLY A 25 -12.98 5.20 7.83
C GLY A 25 -12.44 4.30 6.71
N ASN A 26 -11.92 3.09 6.97
CA ASN A 26 -11.37 2.30 5.85
C ASN A 26 -11.41 0.77 5.91
N ILE A 27 -12.63 0.21 5.90
CA ILE A 27 -12.85 -1.21 5.63
C ILE A 27 -12.26 -1.66 4.28
N GLU A 28 -12.38 -0.85 3.22
CA GLU A 28 -11.82 -1.20 1.91
C GLU A 28 -10.29 -1.33 1.93
N HIS A 29 -9.60 -0.54 2.75
CA HIS A 29 -8.15 -0.61 2.85
C HIS A 29 -7.74 -1.90 3.59
N PHE A 30 -8.54 -2.31 4.59
CA PHE A 30 -8.35 -3.59 5.24
C PHE A 30 -8.62 -4.77 4.30
N LYS A 31 -9.54 -4.65 3.34
CA LYS A 31 -9.75 -5.69 2.31
C LYS A 31 -8.52 -5.88 1.44
N GLU A 32 -7.88 -4.80 1.00
CA GLU A 32 -6.66 -4.88 0.19
C GLU A 32 -5.50 -5.53 0.97
N VAL A 33 -5.28 -5.10 2.22
CA VAL A 33 -4.26 -5.69 3.10
C VAL A 33 -4.57 -7.17 3.37
N ALA A 34 -5.83 -7.51 3.60
CA ALA A 34 -6.25 -8.89 3.82
C ALA A 34 -6.07 -9.77 2.57
N ALA A 35 -6.31 -9.22 1.37
CA ALA A 35 -6.08 -9.90 0.11
C ALA A 35 -4.59 -10.20 -0.13
N LEU A 36 -3.70 -9.28 0.25
CA LEU A 36 -2.26 -9.51 0.25
C LEU A 36 -1.87 -10.58 1.28
N ALA A 37 -2.33 -10.46 2.53
CA ALA A 37 -2.06 -11.44 3.58
C ALA A 37 -2.53 -12.85 3.20
N ARG A 38 -3.69 -12.98 2.54
CA ARG A 38 -4.22 -14.25 2.01
C ARG A 38 -3.25 -14.92 1.03
N ARG A 39 -2.56 -14.14 0.18
CA ARG A 39 -1.54 -14.66 -0.73
C ARG A 39 -0.27 -15.10 0.02
N CYS A 40 0.14 -14.36 1.04
CA CYS A 40 1.32 -14.68 1.86
C CYS A 40 1.18 -16.00 2.63
N VAL A 41 -0.02 -16.35 3.09
CA VAL A 41 -0.27 -17.55 3.92
C VAL A 41 -0.67 -18.80 3.12
N ARG A 42 -0.49 -18.80 1.80
CA ARG A 42 -0.78 -19.98 0.96
C ARG A 42 0.04 -21.18 1.42
N VAL A 43 -0.59 -22.36 1.46
CA VAL A 43 0.08 -23.62 1.89
C VAL A 43 1.27 -23.92 0.98
N LYS A 44 1.07 -23.79 -0.33
CA LYS A 44 2.09 -23.92 -1.36
C LYS A 44 3.01 -22.70 -1.37
N GLY A 45 4.26 -22.88 -0.95
CA GLY A 45 5.25 -21.82 -0.83
C GLY A 45 5.55 -21.15 -2.17
N GLU A 46 5.56 -21.92 -3.25
CA GLU A 46 5.76 -21.45 -4.63
C GLU A 46 4.64 -20.53 -5.14
N LYS A 47 3.49 -20.51 -4.45
CA LYS A 47 2.37 -19.62 -4.76
C LYS A 47 2.34 -18.36 -3.89
N ARG A 48 3.26 -18.23 -2.93
CA ARG A 48 3.39 -17.04 -2.08
C ARG A 48 4.14 -15.95 -2.87
N PRO A 49 3.78 -14.68 -2.69
CA PRO A 49 4.59 -13.58 -3.21
C PRO A 49 5.97 -13.57 -2.54
N THR A 50 6.95 -13.05 -3.25
CA THR A 50 8.26 -12.73 -2.70
C THR A 50 8.14 -11.54 -1.73
N MET A 51 9.05 -11.45 -0.75
CA MET A 51 9.04 -10.30 0.16
C MET A 51 9.24 -8.95 -0.56
N LYS A 52 9.91 -8.94 -1.72
CA LYS A 52 10.05 -7.75 -2.56
C LYS A 52 8.68 -7.29 -3.10
N GLU A 53 7.88 -8.22 -3.62
CA GLU A 53 6.52 -7.93 -4.09
C GLU A 53 5.63 -7.48 -2.94
N VAL A 54 5.70 -8.15 -1.79
CA VAL A 54 4.96 -7.76 -0.58
C VAL A 54 5.30 -6.34 -0.14
N ALA A 55 6.59 -5.99 -0.10
CA ALA A 55 7.03 -4.64 0.26
C ALA A 55 6.54 -3.58 -0.73
N HIS A 56 6.65 -3.86 -2.03
CA HIS A 56 6.18 -2.95 -3.08
C HIS A 56 4.66 -2.71 -2.99
N GLU A 57 3.87 -3.77 -2.82
CA GLU A 57 2.42 -3.65 -2.70
C GLU A 57 2.01 -2.89 -1.43
N LEU A 58 2.67 -3.15 -0.29
CA LEU A 58 2.40 -2.41 0.95
C LEU A 58 2.75 -0.92 0.82
N ALA A 59 3.84 -0.57 0.13
CA ALA A 59 4.19 0.82 -0.15
C ALA A 59 3.11 1.51 -1.01
N GLY A 60 2.59 0.82 -2.02
CA GLY A 60 1.48 1.29 -2.85
C GLY A 60 0.20 1.53 -2.03
N LEU A 61 -0.16 0.57 -1.17
CA LEU A 61 -1.30 0.71 -0.25
C LEU A 61 -1.10 1.92 0.69
N GLN A 62 0.08 2.06 1.30
CA GLN A 62 0.39 3.19 2.17
C GLN A 62 0.26 4.55 1.44
N ALA A 63 0.68 4.60 0.17
CA ALA A 63 0.61 5.82 -0.64
C ALA A 63 -0.83 6.19 -1.03
N MET A 64 -1.65 5.20 -1.38
CA MET A 64 -3.08 5.38 -1.65
C MET A 64 -3.83 5.83 -0.40
N PHE A 65 -3.40 5.37 0.77
CA PHE A 65 -4.11 5.54 2.03
C PHE A 65 -3.46 6.60 2.93
N ARG A 66 -3.06 7.77 2.40
CA ARG A 66 -2.59 8.93 3.19
C ARG A 66 -3.68 9.41 4.17
N HIS A 67 -3.94 8.62 5.19
CA HIS A 67 -4.78 8.92 6.34
C HIS A 67 -3.94 9.72 7.35
N PRO A 68 -4.53 10.59 8.16
CA PRO A 68 -3.81 11.46 9.12
C PRO A 68 -2.94 10.73 10.16
N TRP A 69 -3.03 9.39 10.25
CA TRP A 69 -2.18 8.56 11.11
C TRP A 69 -0.72 8.49 10.67
N VAL A 70 -0.39 8.87 9.43
CA VAL A 70 1.01 9.08 9.01
C VAL A 70 1.49 10.44 9.52
N LYS A 71 1.61 10.58 10.84
CA LYS A 71 2.39 11.65 11.47
C LYS A 71 3.65 11.04 12.07
N SER A 72 4.78 11.41 11.48
CA SER A 72 6.14 11.32 12.03
C SER A 72 6.62 9.92 12.40
N ASN A 73 7.27 9.25 11.45
CA ASN A 73 8.66 8.78 11.54
C ASN A 73 8.94 7.74 10.42
N SER A 74 8.52 8.04 9.19
CA SER A 74 9.02 7.28 8.03
C SER A 74 10.42 7.83 7.76
N ASN A 75 11.44 6.99 7.90
CA ASN A 75 12.77 7.29 7.40
C ASN A 75 12.56 7.60 5.91
N ALA A 76 12.66 8.88 5.52
CA ALA A 76 12.28 9.36 4.19
C ALA A 76 13.03 8.63 3.06
N GLU A 77 14.14 7.98 3.41
CA GLU A 77 15.08 7.28 2.55
C GLU A 77 14.51 5.99 1.93
N GLU A 78 13.62 5.26 2.62
CA GLU A 78 13.07 3.99 2.09
C GLU A 78 11.84 4.20 1.20
N VAL A 79 11.07 5.27 1.44
CA VAL A 79 9.82 5.52 0.71
C VAL A 79 10.07 6.29 -0.61
N GLU A 80 11.09 7.15 -0.65
CA GLU A 80 11.53 7.84 -1.87
C GLU A 80 11.98 6.86 -2.96
N PHE A 81 12.66 5.77 -2.59
CA PHE A 81 13.13 4.77 -3.56
C PHE A 81 11.98 3.99 -4.23
N PHE A 82 10.93 3.66 -3.47
CA PHE A 82 9.79 2.90 -3.99
C PHE A 82 8.70 3.75 -4.66
N LEU A 83 8.52 5.01 -4.23
CA LEU A 83 7.57 5.94 -4.85
C LEU A 83 8.12 6.66 -6.08
N GLY A 84 9.46 6.76 -6.20
CA GLY A 84 10.12 7.36 -7.37
C GLY A 84 9.77 6.68 -8.69
N GLU A 85 9.52 5.36 -8.70
CA GLU A 85 9.15 4.61 -9.92
C GLU A 85 7.71 4.88 -10.41
N LEU A 86 6.79 5.30 -9.53
CA LEU A 86 5.39 5.57 -9.89
C LEU A 86 5.22 6.93 -10.60
N CYS A 87 6.17 7.85 -10.45
CA CYS A 87 6.12 9.17 -11.08
C CYS A 87 6.49 9.14 -12.58
N SER A 88 7.18 8.12 -13.09
CA SER A 88 7.67 8.13 -14.48
C SER A 88 6.58 7.85 -15.52
N SER A 89 5.45 7.23 -15.18
CA SER A 89 4.42 6.84 -16.15
C SER A 89 3.24 7.81 -16.29
N LEU A 90 3.20 8.91 -15.54
CA LEU A 90 2.18 9.97 -15.68
C LEU A 90 2.66 11.17 -16.52
N TYR A 91 3.93 11.19 -16.93
CA TYR A 91 4.51 12.23 -17.79
C TYR A 91 4.80 11.68 -19.19
N ALA A 92 3.83 11.00 -19.80
CA ALA A 92 3.92 10.59 -21.19
C ALA A 92 2.59 10.83 -21.92
N ASP A 93 2.06 12.05 -21.84
CA ASP A 93 1.22 12.59 -22.91
C ASP A 93 1.20 14.14 -22.90
N GLY A 94 1.47 14.74 -24.07
CA GLY A 94 0.95 16.05 -24.50
C GLY A 94 1.46 17.38 -23.90
N THR A 95 2.51 17.95 -24.51
CA THR A 95 2.70 19.38 -24.89
C THR A 95 2.08 20.51 -24.04
N SER A 96 2.92 21.39 -23.46
CA SER A 96 2.91 22.87 -23.66
C SER A 96 3.90 23.61 -22.74
N ASN A 97 4.65 24.55 -23.32
CA ASN A 97 5.67 25.38 -22.68
C ASN A 97 5.16 26.18 -21.47
N SER A 98 5.92 26.19 -20.37
CA SER A 98 6.23 27.44 -19.66
C SER A 98 7.46 27.26 -18.78
N SER A 99 8.39 28.19 -18.94
CA SER A 99 9.57 28.37 -18.12
C SER A 99 9.17 28.66 -16.67
N MET A 100 9.71 27.89 -15.72
CA MET A 100 9.99 28.41 -14.39
C MET A 100 11.17 27.62 -13.83
N GLY A 101 12.32 28.28 -13.80
CA GLY A 101 13.56 27.71 -13.28
C GLY A 101 13.42 27.36 -11.80
N VAL A 102 13.88 26.17 -11.44
CA VAL A 102 14.09 25.79 -10.05
C VAL A 102 15.57 26.03 -9.75
N SER A 103 15.84 27.03 -8.91
CA SER A 103 17.18 27.28 -8.38
C SER A 103 17.61 26.08 -7.54
N VAL A 104 18.69 25.41 -7.93
CA VAL A 104 19.40 24.45 -7.08
C VAL A 104 20.13 25.26 -6.02
N MET A 105 19.66 25.17 -4.77
CA MET A 105 20.34 25.77 -3.63
C MET A 105 21.65 25.03 -3.39
N LYS A 106 22.73 25.79 -3.28
CA LYS A 106 24.02 25.41 -2.70
C LYS A 106 24.26 26.30 -1.50
#